data_AF-A0A7S3AN61-F1
#
_entry.id   AF-A0A7S3AN61-F1
#
_cell.length_a   1.000
_cell.length_b   1.000
_cell.length_c   1.000
_cell.angle_alpha   90.00
_cell.angle_beta   90.00
_cell.angle_gamma   90.00
#
_symmetry.space_group_name_H-M   'P 1'
#
loop_
_entity.id
_entity.type
_entity.pdbx_description
1 polymer ?
#
loop_
_entity_poly.entity_id
_entity_poly.type
_entity_poly.pdbx_seq_one_letter_code
_entity_poly.pdbx_strand_id
1 'polypeptide(L)'
;VLDGALGALKELINTEEGARCLLDTQGAVDNLVALLSVTEVKVRTKALQILAVMVVYTDKPLVESALRRGSRYGGASPSAPLIGVLKGEAESQTCMEVMTLINALVACSPDKERLIEDMSTHGMDDALQAIEPLISSNHELKTQVD
;
A
#
# COMPACT_ATOMS: atom_id res chain seq x y z
N VAL A 1 16.85 13.88 0.43
CA VAL A 1 17.32 13.05 1.57
C VAL A 1 16.38 11.88 1.81
N LEU A 2 15.09 12.12 2.05
CA LEU A 2 14.09 11.06 2.28
C LEU A 2 14.02 10.02 1.14
N ASP A 3 13.97 10.46 -0.12
CA ASP A 3 13.98 9.57 -1.28
C ASP A 3 15.20 8.62 -1.34
N GLY A 4 16.38 9.13 -0.96
CA GLY A 4 17.62 8.35 -0.89
C GLY A 4 17.61 7.35 0.27
N ALA A 5 17.08 7.76 1.43
CA ALA A 5 16.92 6.88 2.59
C ALA A 5 15.94 5.72 2.30
N LEU A 6 14.84 5.98 1.60
CA LEU A 6 13.92 4.95 1.15
C LEU A 6 14.54 4.01 0.11
N GLY A 7 15.41 4.54 -0.75
CA GLY A 7 16.20 3.71 -1.67
C GLY A 7 17.08 2.71 -0.93
N ALA A 8 17.86 3.19 0.04
CA ALA A 8 18.71 2.34 0.88
C ALA A 8 17.88 1.34 1.72
N LEU A 9 16.74 1.78 2.25
CA LEU A 9 15.85 0.89 3.00
C LEU A 9 15.28 -0.23 2.11
N LYS A 10 14.89 0.09 0.87
CA LYS A 10 14.40 -0.89 -0.10
C LYS A 10 15.47 -1.95 -0.43
N GLU A 11 16.73 -1.55 -0.54
CA GLU A 11 17.83 -2.50 -0.74
C GLU A 11 18.03 -3.40 0.49
N LEU A 12 17.93 -2.84 1.69
CA LEU A 12 18.11 -3.55 2.96
C LEU A 12 17.04 -4.63 3.19
N ILE A 13 15.77 -4.32 2.94
CA ILE A 13 14.65 -5.26 3.13
C ILE A 13 14.62 -6.44 2.14
N ASN A 14 15.50 -6.44 1.13
CA ASN A 14 15.68 -7.63 0.28
C ASN A 14 16.43 -8.77 1.00
N THR A 15 16.88 -8.53 2.23
CA THR A 15 17.49 -9.53 3.12
C THR A 15 16.55 -9.83 4.29
N GLU A 16 16.55 -11.07 4.78
CA GLU A 16 15.72 -11.47 5.92
C GLU A 16 16.08 -10.67 7.17
N GLU A 17 17.36 -10.44 7.42
CA GLU A 17 17.86 -9.63 8.54
C GLU A 17 17.42 -8.17 8.42
N GLY A 18 17.45 -7.62 7.21
CA GLY A 18 17.01 -6.24 6.96
C GLY A 18 15.51 -6.06 7.15
N ALA A 19 14.70 -7.00 6.65
CA ALA A 19 13.26 -7.01 6.88
C ALA A 19 12.94 -7.14 8.37
N ARG A 20 13.65 -8.01 9.10
CA ARG A 20 13.50 -8.18 10.55
C ARG A 20 13.88 -6.92 11.33
N CYS A 21 14.99 -6.26 10.98
CA CYS A 21 15.41 -5.00 11.60
C CYS A 21 14.32 -3.91 11.47
N LEU A 22 13.65 -3.85 10.32
CA LEU A 22 12.55 -2.93 10.10
C LEU A 22 11.33 -3.25 10.99
N LEU A 23 11.01 -4.54 11.19
CA LEU A 23 9.94 -4.98 12.09
C LEU A 23 10.24 -4.68 13.56
N ASP A 24 11.49 -4.89 13.98
CA ASP A 24 11.94 -4.67 15.36
C ASP A 24 12.01 -3.17 15.69
N THR A 25 12.06 -2.31 14.67
CA THR A 25 12.08 -0.85 14.85
C THR A 25 10.66 -0.33 15.12
N GLN A 26 10.43 0.09 16.37
CA GLN A 26 9.14 0.62 16.81
C GLN A 26 8.68 1.80 15.93
N GLY A 27 7.45 1.70 15.41
CA GLY A 27 6.83 2.75 14.60
C GLY A 27 7.35 2.86 13.16
N ALA A 28 8.28 2.01 12.73
CA ALA A 28 8.82 2.10 11.37
C ALA A 28 7.76 1.88 10.28
N VAL A 29 6.87 0.89 10.46
CA VAL A 29 5.78 0.64 9.52
C VAL A 29 4.70 1.72 9.56
N ASP A 30 4.42 2.29 10.74
CA ASP A 30 3.54 3.47 10.85
C ASP A 30 4.09 4.66 10.09
N ASN A 31 5.40 4.91 10.18
CA ASN A 31 6.07 5.97 9.43
C ASN A 31 5.97 5.73 7.91
N LEU A 32 6.14 4.48 7.45
CA LEU A 32 5.96 4.12 6.05
C LEU A 32 4.51 4.37 5.57
N VAL A 33 3.51 4.03 6.38
CA VAL A 33 2.10 4.33 6.08
C VAL A 33 1.85 5.84 6.04
N ALA A 34 2.47 6.62 6.93
CA ALA A 34 2.34 8.08 6.92
C ALA A 34 2.87 8.71 5.62
N LEU A 35 3.86 8.09 4.97
CA LEU A 35 4.38 8.55 3.67
C LEU A 35 3.37 8.44 2.53
N LEU A 36 2.32 7.63 2.67
CA LEU A 36 1.25 7.56 1.66
C LEU A 36 0.49 8.87 1.51
N SER A 37 0.51 9.73 2.55
CA SER A 37 -0.08 11.07 2.53
C SER A 37 0.83 12.16 1.95
N VAL A 38 2.09 11.84 1.61
CA VAL A 38 3.05 12.82 1.10
C VAL A 38 2.77 13.08 -0.38
N THR A 39 2.88 14.34 -0.82
CA THR A 39 2.61 14.75 -2.20
C THR A 39 3.67 14.28 -3.20
N GLU A 40 4.92 14.16 -2.75
CA GLU A 40 6.05 13.69 -3.57
C GLU A 40 5.84 12.23 -4.02
N VAL A 41 5.54 12.06 -5.31
CA VAL A 41 5.17 10.76 -5.89
C VAL A 41 6.26 9.71 -5.66
N LYS A 42 7.53 10.04 -5.94
CA LYS A 42 8.65 9.08 -5.78
C LYS A 42 8.75 8.51 -4.36
N VAL A 43 8.52 9.34 -3.35
CA VAL A 43 8.52 8.95 -1.94
C VAL A 43 7.33 8.02 -1.66
N ARG A 44 6.14 8.38 -2.13
CA ARG A 44 4.91 7.58 -1.99
C ARG A 44 5.04 6.21 -2.67
N THR A 45 5.51 6.17 -3.92
CA THR A 45 5.77 4.94 -4.69
C THR A 45 6.75 4.00 -3.98
N LYS A 46 7.88 4.53 -3.49
CA LYS A 46 8.86 3.71 -2.74
C LYS A 46 8.29 3.18 -1.43
N ALA A 47 7.49 3.98 -0.71
CA ALA A 47 6.82 3.53 0.50
C ALA A 47 5.83 2.39 0.20
N LEU A 48 5.02 2.50 -0.86
CA LEU A 48 4.11 1.44 -1.31
C LEU A 48 4.85 0.14 -1.64
N GLN A 49 5.96 0.24 -2.39
CA GLN A 49 6.80 -0.91 -2.73
C GLN A 49 7.35 -1.60 -1.48
N ILE A 50 7.86 -0.83 -0.52
CA ILE A 50 8.35 -1.37 0.75
C ILE A 50 7.21 -2.05 1.52
N LEU A 51 6.05 -1.42 1.65
CA LEU A 51 4.89 -2.00 2.33
C LEU A 51 4.42 -3.31 1.66
N ALA A 52 4.41 -3.38 0.33
CA ALA A 52 4.04 -4.60 -0.40
C ALA A 52 5.01 -5.75 -0.11
N VAL A 53 6.31 -5.48 -0.14
CA VAL A 53 7.35 -6.44 0.28
C VAL A 53 7.11 -6.89 1.72
N MET A 54 6.82 -5.96 2.64
CA MET A 54 6.55 -6.29 4.04
C MET A 54 5.33 -7.20 4.20
N VAL A 55 4.23 -6.98 3.47
CA VAL A 55 3.06 -7.88 3.55
C VAL A 55 3.41 -9.31 3.14
N VAL A 56 4.29 -9.49 2.16
CA VAL A 56 4.69 -10.81 1.65
C VAL A 56 5.73 -11.48 2.55
N TYR A 57 6.73 -10.73 3.01
CA TYR A 57 7.85 -11.26 3.80
C TYR A 57 7.56 -11.35 5.31
N THR A 58 6.57 -10.59 5.80
CA THR A 58 6.36 -10.41 7.25
C THR A 58 4.92 -10.61 7.67
N ASP A 59 4.67 -10.57 8.98
CA ASP A 59 3.35 -10.76 9.58
C ASP A 59 2.37 -9.66 9.11
N LYS A 60 1.54 -10.01 8.11
CA LYS A 60 0.42 -9.21 7.57
C LYS A 60 -0.33 -8.37 8.63
N PRO A 61 -0.69 -8.89 9.82
CA PRO A 61 -1.30 -8.13 10.91
C PRO A 61 -0.63 -6.81 11.26
N LEU A 62 0.70 -6.71 11.14
CA LEU A 62 1.45 -5.51 11.49
C LEU A 62 1.21 -4.39 10.48
N VAL A 63 1.27 -4.69 9.18
CA VAL A 63 0.98 -3.73 8.10
C VAL A 63 -0.48 -3.31 8.14
N GLU A 64 -1.42 -4.25 8.31
CA GLU A 64 -2.84 -3.90 8.47
C GLU A 64 -3.07 -2.97 9.66
N SER A 65 -2.45 -3.28 10.81
CA SER A 65 -2.60 -2.46 12.02
C SER A 65 -2.05 -1.05 11.82
N ALA A 66 -0.94 -0.90 11.10
CA ALA A 66 -0.39 0.40 10.75
C ALA A 66 -1.32 1.17 9.79
N LEU A 67 -1.88 0.50 8.78
CA LEU A 67 -2.85 1.10 7.85
C LEU A 67 -4.11 1.59 8.58
N ARG A 68 -4.64 0.79 9.52
CA ARG A 68 -5.77 1.19 10.38
C ARG A 68 -5.44 2.46 11.17
N ARG A 69 -4.26 2.53 11.77
CA ARG A 69 -3.80 3.72 12.52
C ARG A 69 -3.57 4.94 11.62
N GLY A 70 -3.09 4.73 10.40
CA GLY A 70 -2.83 5.77 9.42
C GLY A 70 -4.10 6.36 8.78
N SER A 71 -5.26 5.74 8.99
CA SER A 71 -6.53 6.25 8.49
C SER A 71 -6.93 7.55 9.19
N ARG A 72 -6.94 8.66 8.44
CA ARG A 72 -7.28 10.01 8.92
C ARG A 72 -8.69 10.11 9.54
N TYR A 73 -9.57 9.17 9.24
CA TYR A 73 -10.95 9.15 9.72
C TYR A 73 -11.14 8.28 10.98
N GLY A 74 -10.07 7.90 11.67
CA GLY A 74 -10.16 7.09 12.89
C GLY A 74 -10.74 5.69 12.64
N GLY A 75 -10.58 5.18 11.42
CA GLY A 75 -11.24 3.98 10.95
C GLY A 75 -10.45 2.70 11.21
N ALA A 76 -11.15 1.66 11.67
CA ALA A 76 -10.65 0.28 11.85
C ALA A 76 -10.29 -0.44 10.53
N SER A 77 -10.29 0.27 9.39
CA SER A 77 -10.12 -0.31 8.06
C SER A 77 -8.67 -0.14 7.56
N PRO A 78 -8.00 -1.24 7.18
CA PRO A 78 -6.69 -1.18 6.53
C PRO A 78 -6.78 -0.75 5.07
N SER A 79 -7.95 -0.80 4.42
CA SER A 79 -8.10 -0.45 3.00
C SER A 79 -8.29 1.05 2.75
N ALA A 80 -8.88 1.77 3.70
CA ALA A 80 -9.23 3.18 3.54
C ALA A 80 -8.07 4.10 3.11
N PRO A 81 -6.84 4.00 3.66
CA PRO A 81 -5.72 4.82 3.19
C PRO A 81 -5.34 4.54 1.73
N LEU A 82 -5.41 3.28 1.30
CA LEU A 82 -5.03 2.86 -0.06
C LEU A 82 -6.06 3.32 -1.09
N ILE A 83 -7.34 3.16 -0.78
CA ILE A 83 -8.45 3.66 -1.59
C ILE A 83 -8.38 5.19 -1.69
N GLY A 84 -8.03 5.87 -0.60
CA GLY A 84 -7.81 7.32 -0.59
C GLY A 84 -6.70 7.77 -1.54
N VAL A 85 -5.60 7.02 -1.63
CA VAL A 85 -4.53 7.29 -2.60
C VAL A 85 -5.08 7.10 -4.02
N LEU A 86 -5.71 5.97 -4.34
CA LEU A 86 -6.25 5.70 -5.68
C LEU A 86 -7.19 6.80 -6.19
N LYS A 87 -8.11 7.27 -5.34
CA LYS A 87 -9.09 8.32 -5.70
C LYS A 87 -8.43 9.65 -6.11
N GLY A 88 -7.25 9.95 -5.58
CA GLY A 88 -6.54 11.20 -5.83
C GLY A 88 -5.40 11.10 -6.83
N GLU A 89 -5.16 9.91 -7.40
CA GLU A 89 -3.95 9.62 -8.16
C GLU A 89 -4.15 9.82 -9.67
N ALA A 90 -3.17 10.43 -10.32
CA ALA A 90 -3.15 10.63 -11.77
C ALA A 90 -2.01 9.87 -12.46
N GLU A 91 -1.12 9.24 -11.70
CA GLU A 91 0.02 8.49 -12.22
C GLU A 91 -0.24 6.98 -12.18
N SER A 92 -0.18 6.35 -13.36
CA SER A 92 -0.41 4.91 -13.51
C SER A 92 0.55 4.07 -12.66
N GLN A 93 1.82 4.48 -12.53
CA GLN A 93 2.79 3.78 -11.67
C GLN A 93 2.32 3.71 -10.23
N THR A 94 1.87 4.82 -9.66
CA THR A 94 1.44 4.83 -8.26
C THR A 94 0.17 4.01 -8.08
N CYS A 95 -0.77 4.07 -9.02
CA CYS A 95 -1.94 3.17 -9.03
C CYS A 95 -1.53 1.70 -9.06
N MET A 96 -0.53 1.33 -9.86
CA MET A 96 -0.02 -0.04 -9.92
C MET A 96 0.56 -0.49 -8.58
N GLU A 97 1.36 0.34 -7.92
CA GLU A 97 1.93 0.00 -6.61
C GLU A 97 0.85 -0.12 -5.52
N VAL A 98 -0.19 0.72 -5.56
CA VAL A 98 -1.32 0.59 -4.64
C VAL A 98 -2.08 -0.72 -4.89
N MET A 99 -2.38 -1.04 -6.16
CA MET A 99 -3.05 -2.31 -6.50
C MET A 99 -2.18 -3.52 -6.12
N THR A 100 -0.87 -3.43 -6.29
CA THR A 100 0.07 -4.48 -5.86
C THR A 100 0.00 -4.72 -4.35
N LEU A 101 -0.04 -3.64 -3.56
CA LEU A 101 -0.19 -3.74 -2.10
C LEU A 101 -1.55 -4.30 -1.70
N ILE A 102 -2.64 -3.87 -2.35
CA ILE A 102 -4.00 -4.41 -2.12
C ILE A 102 -4.01 -5.91 -2.42
N ASN A 103 -3.48 -6.32 -3.57
CA ASN A 103 -3.42 -7.71 -4.00
C ASN A 103 -2.59 -8.56 -3.02
N ALA A 104 -1.47 -8.03 -2.53
CA ALA A 104 -0.67 -8.69 -1.48
C ALA A 104 -1.48 -8.87 -0.18
N LEU A 105 -2.20 -7.84 0.28
CA LEU A 105 -3.03 -7.92 1.49
C LEU A 105 -4.15 -8.95 1.36
N VAL A 106 -4.80 -9.04 0.20
CA VAL A 106 -5.84 -10.02 -0.10
C VAL A 106 -5.24 -11.42 -0.21
N ALA A 107 -4.15 -11.59 -0.95
CA ALA A 107 -3.49 -12.89 -1.15
C ALA A 107 -3.06 -13.51 0.19
N CYS A 108 -2.51 -12.69 1.10
CA CYS A 108 -2.06 -13.11 2.41
C CYS A 108 -3.18 -13.13 3.47
N SER A 109 -4.44 -12.80 3.12
CA SER A 109 -5.54 -12.79 4.09
C SER A 109 -6.05 -14.19 4.44
N PRO A 110 -6.19 -14.54 5.73
CA PRO A 110 -6.94 -15.73 6.13
C PRO A 110 -8.46 -15.55 5.90
N ASP A 111 -8.95 -14.31 5.87
CA ASP A 111 -10.34 -13.95 5.62
C ASP A 111 -10.38 -12.93 4.47
N LYS A 112 -10.43 -13.46 3.24
CA LYS A 112 -10.40 -12.64 2.01
C LYS A 112 -11.73 -11.92 1.81
N GLU A 113 -12.83 -12.59 2.11
CA GLU A 113 -14.19 -12.08 1.92
C GLU A 113 -14.41 -10.81 2.75
N ARG A 114 -14.04 -10.84 4.03
CA ARG A 114 -14.16 -9.66 4.90
C ARG A 114 -13.30 -8.49 4.44
N LEU A 115 -12.10 -8.75 3.92
CA LEU A 115 -11.23 -7.68 3.42
C LEU A 115 -11.79 -7.08 2.12
N ILE A 116 -12.37 -7.90 1.25
CA ILE A 116 -13.04 -7.43 0.03
C ILE A 116 -14.30 -6.62 0.36
N GLU A 117 -15.09 -7.07 1.33
CA GLU A 117 -16.25 -6.32 1.84
C GLU A 117 -15.84 -4.98 2.46
N ASP A 118 -14.75 -4.96 3.23
CA ASP A 118 -14.16 -3.74 3.77
C ASP A 118 -13.76 -2.76 2.65
N MET A 119 -13.11 -3.25 1.59
CA MET A 119 -12.73 -2.42 0.43
C MET A 119 -13.97 -1.85 -0.29
N SER A 120 -14.99 -2.67 -0.53
CA SER A 120 -16.24 -2.24 -1.14
C SER A 120 -16.91 -1.15 -0.29
N THR A 121 -16.98 -1.34 1.03
CA THR A 121 -17.58 -0.37 1.98
C THR A 121 -16.88 0.99 1.97
N HIS A 122 -15.57 1.02 1.72
CA HIS A 122 -14.78 2.26 1.67
C HIS A 122 -14.69 2.89 0.26
N GLY A 123 -15.44 2.34 -0.71
CA GLY A 123 -15.59 2.90 -2.05
C GLY A 123 -14.45 2.54 -2.99
N MET A 124 -14.03 1.27 -2.99
CA MET A 124 -13.11 0.73 -3.99
C MET A 124 -13.65 0.90 -5.41
N ASP A 125 -14.95 0.70 -5.63
CA ASP A 125 -15.58 0.85 -6.94
C ASP A 125 -15.46 2.28 -7.47
N ASP A 126 -15.71 3.29 -6.62
CA ASP A 126 -15.51 4.70 -6.97
C ASP A 126 -14.05 5.00 -7.32
N ALA A 127 -13.11 4.37 -6.59
CA ALA A 127 -11.69 4.56 -6.82
C ALA A 127 -11.26 3.98 -8.17
N LEU A 128 -11.72 2.76 -8.49
CA LEU A 128 -11.48 2.12 -9.78
C LEU A 128 -12.10 2.91 -10.92
N GLN A 129 -13.30 3.48 -10.73
CA GLN A 129 -13.92 4.37 -11.70
C GLN A 129 -13.09 5.65 -11.93
N ALA A 130 -12.54 6.24 -10.86
CA ALA A 130 -11.71 7.44 -10.97
C ALA A 130 -10.42 7.18 -11.78
N ILE A 131 -9.84 5.98 -11.70
CA ILE A 131 -8.62 5.60 -12.41
C ILE A 131 -8.88 4.83 -13.73
N GLU A 132 -10.13 4.67 -14.15
CA GLU A 132 -10.52 3.99 -15.40
C GLU A 132 -9.73 4.47 -16.64
N PRO A 133 -9.47 5.78 -16.84
CA PRO A 133 -8.68 6.24 -17.99
C PRO A 133 -7.24 5.70 -17.97
N LEU A 134 -6.66 5.52 -16.77
CA LEU A 134 -5.33 4.96 -16.59
C LEU A 134 -5.34 3.45 -16.81
N ILE A 135 -6.36 2.75 -16.30
CA ILE A 135 -6.54 1.31 -16.52
C ILE A 135 -6.66 1.00 -18.01
N SER A 136 -7.43 1.80 -18.75
CA SER A 136 -7.66 1.61 -20.18
C SER A 136 -6.41 1.83 -21.03
N SER A 137 -5.44 2.61 -20.54
CA SER A 137 -4.22 2.98 -21.26
C SER A 137 -2.96 2.25 -20.78
N ASN A 138 -3.03 1.50 -19.67
CA ASN A 138 -1.91 0.76 -19.12
C ASN A 138 -2.29 -0.71 -18.88
N HIS A 139 -1.72 -1.61 -19.70
CA HIS A 139 -1.99 -3.05 -19.64
C HIS A 139 -1.54 -3.68 -18.31
N GLU A 140 -0.42 -3.25 -17.74
CA GLU A 140 0.08 -3.78 -16.47
C GLU A 140 -0.86 -3.42 -15.32
N LEU A 141 -1.33 -2.17 -15.28
CA LEU A 141 -2.33 -1.72 -14.31
C LEU A 141 -3.63 -2.50 -14.48
N LYS A 142 -4.07 -2.73 -15.72
CA LYS A 142 -5.24 -3.57 -15.99
C LYS A 142 -5.07 -4.98 -15.44
N THR A 143 -3.92 -5.62 -15.65
CA THR A 143 -3.63 -6.95 -15.09
C THR A 143 -3.62 -6.96 -13.57
N GLN A 144 -3.32 -5.84 -12.91
CA GLN A 144 -3.41 -5.75 -11.44
C GLN A 144 -4.85 -5.56 -10.93
N VAL A 145 -5.76 -5.06 -11.76
CA VAL A 145 -7.17 -4.84 -11.41
C VAL A 145 -8.03 -6.07 -11.71
N ASP A 146 -7.73 -6.78 -12.80
CA ASP A 146 -8.39 -8.03 -13.23
C ASP A 146 -8.09 -9.21 -12.28
#